data_AF-A0A963KR19-F1
#
_entry.id   AF-A0A963KR19-F1
#
_cell.length_a   1.000
_cell.length_b   1.000
_cell.length_c   1.000
_cell.angle_alpha   90.00
_cell.angle_beta   90.00
_cell.angle_gamma   90.00
#
_symmetry.space_group_name_H-M   'P 1'
#
loop_
_entity.id
_entity.type
_entity.pdbx_description
1 polymer ?
#
loop_
_entity_poly.entity_id
_entity_poly.type
_entity_poly.pdbx_seq_one_letter_code
_entity_poly.pdbx_strand_id
1 'polypeptide(L)'
;ASAAMFLPDIKVPYFAFFGRDAGYRVPEAPANTLVAMGIASAFCIGIGVVPDALYAMLPFDIDYAPYTFEHVVTQLQLLTFAALAFVWLLRGGAYPREKPSVILDTDVIYRKGLPALARWFRATFGPADRAVRRGLTGSFWRFVDQIYRHYGPAGALARSVGAGNMAFWIITVLAIYLTVAITGSGIPSVVGGH
;
A
#
# COMPACT_ATOMS: atom_id res chain seq x y z
N ALA A 1 -1.79 -9.54 -32.42
CA ALA A 1 -1.71 -9.14 -31.00
C ALA A 1 -0.55 -9.82 -30.25
N SER A 2 -0.27 -11.10 -30.51
CA SER A 2 0.75 -11.90 -29.79
C SER A 2 2.21 -11.45 -30.01
N ALA A 3 2.59 -11.02 -31.23
CA ALA A 3 3.96 -10.59 -31.52
C ALA A 3 4.42 -9.36 -30.70
N ALA A 4 3.48 -8.50 -30.28
CA ALA A 4 3.77 -7.31 -29.47
C ALA A 4 4.07 -7.64 -28.00
N MET A 5 3.69 -8.83 -27.52
CA MET A 5 3.96 -9.29 -26.15
C MET A 5 5.36 -9.91 -26.03
N PHE A 6 5.79 -10.69 -27.02
CA PHE A 6 7.09 -11.39 -26.99
C PHE A 6 8.31 -10.45 -27.11
N LEU A 7 8.15 -9.31 -27.77
CA LEU A 7 9.24 -8.32 -27.92
C LEU A 7 9.64 -7.66 -26.58
N PRO A 8 8.69 -7.19 -25.74
CA PRO A 8 8.94 -6.81 -24.35
C PRO A 8 9.66 -7.90 -23.54
N ASP A 9 9.24 -9.16 -23.68
CA ASP A 9 9.77 -10.28 -22.90
C ASP A 9 11.27 -10.52 -23.16
N ILE A 10 11.74 -10.28 -24.39
CA ILE A 10 13.16 -10.37 -24.73
C ILE A 10 13.90 -9.07 -24.37
N LYS A 11 13.23 -7.93 -24.54
CA LYS A 11 13.80 -6.59 -24.31
C LYS A 11 14.17 -6.38 -22.84
N VAL A 12 13.26 -6.63 -21.91
CA VAL A 12 13.46 -6.37 -20.48
C VAL A 12 14.69 -7.08 -19.91
N PRO A 13 14.87 -8.41 -20.05
CA PRO A 13 16.06 -9.09 -19.55
C PRO A 13 17.33 -8.66 -20.30
N TYR A 14 17.26 -8.43 -21.63
CA TYR A 14 18.42 -7.95 -22.37
C TYR A 14 18.94 -6.61 -21.82
N PHE A 15 18.05 -5.65 -21.56
CA PHE A 15 18.45 -4.36 -20.98
C PHE A 15 18.79 -4.45 -19.49
N ALA A 16 18.21 -5.39 -18.74
CA ALA A 16 18.55 -5.60 -17.34
C ALA A 16 19.98 -6.16 -17.15
N PHE A 17 20.43 -7.06 -18.03
CA PHE A 17 21.74 -7.74 -17.90
C PHE A 17 22.83 -7.17 -18.82
N PHE A 18 22.48 -6.78 -20.05
CA PHE A 18 23.42 -6.34 -21.08
C PHE A 18 23.22 -4.86 -21.48
N GLY A 19 22.37 -4.14 -20.74
CA GLY A 19 22.19 -2.70 -20.90
C GLY A 19 23.39 -1.89 -20.41
N ARG A 20 23.32 -0.57 -20.55
CA ARG A 20 24.34 0.34 -20.01
C ARG A 20 24.32 0.26 -18.49
N ASP A 21 25.45 -0.06 -17.87
CA ASP A 21 25.58 0.00 -16.41
C ASP A 21 25.38 1.44 -15.91
N ALA A 22 24.39 1.63 -15.04
CA ALA A 22 24.08 2.91 -14.40
C ALA A 22 24.91 3.15 -13.12
N GLY A 23 25.78 2.21 -12.74
CA GLY A 23 26.72 2.33 -11.61
C GLY A 23 26.09 2.10 -10.23
N TYR A 24 24.82 1.70 -10.16
CA TYR A 24 24.14 1.42 -8.90
C TYR A 24 24.58 0.08 -8.32
N ARG A 25 25.18 0.10 -7.14
CA ARG A 25 25.49 -1.09 -6.35
C ARG A 25 24.43 -1.26 -5.28
N VAL A 26 23.40 -2.05 -5.59
CA VAL A 26 22.30 -2.38 -4.66
C VAL A 26 22.69 -3.65 -3.91
N PRO A 27 22.50 -3.72 -2.58
CA PRO A 27 22.70 -4.96 -1.83
C PRO A 27 21.78 -6.07 -2.35
N GLU A 28 22.22 -7.32 -2.24
CA GLU A 28 21.39 -8.48 -2.60
C GLU A 28 20.09 -8.51 -1.78
N ALA A 29 19.05 -9.14 -2.34
CA ALA A 29 17.74 -9.24 -1.69
C ALA A 29 17.85 -9.91 -0.31
N PRO A 30 17.04 -9.48 0.68
CA PRO A 30 17.07 -10.10 2.00
C PRO A 30 16.67 -11.58 1.92
N ALA A 31 17.21 -12.39 2.83
CA ALA A 31 17.04 -13.85 2.80
C ALA A 31 15.58 -14.31 2.71
N ASN A 32 14.66 -13.60 3.36
CA ASN A 32 13.22 -13.90 3.31
C ASN A 32 12.65 -13.79 1.89
N THR A 33 13.10 -12.81 1.10
CA THR A 33 12.68 -12.64 -0.30
C THR A 33 13.24 -13.75 -1.18
N LEU A 34 14.49 -14.17 -0.95
CA LEU A 34 15.10 -15.29 -1.68
C LEU A 34 14.36 -16.60 -1.42
N VAL A 35 14.00 -16.88 -0.16
CA VAL A 35 13.20 -18.06 0.21
C VAL A 35 11.82 -17.99 -0.46
N ALA A 36 11.15 -16.83 -0.42
CA ALA A 36 9.87 -16.65 -1.07
C ALA A 36 9.94 -16.87 -2.60
N MET A 37 10.94 -16.30 -3.27
CA MET A 37 11.19 -16.52 -4.70
C MET A 37 11.49 -17.98 -5.02
N GLY A 38 12.26 -18.65 -4.15
CA GLY A 38 12.56 -20.08 -4.28
C GLY A 38 11.29 -20.93 -4.22
N ILE A 39 10.45 -20.73 -3.20
CA ILE A 39 9.17 -21.43 -3.07
C ILE A 39 8.27 -21.13 -4.28
N ALA A 40 8.12 -19.86 -4.65
CA ALA A 40 7.30 -19.47 -5.81
C ALA A 40 7.78 -20.16 -7.11
N SER A 41 9.10 -20.18 -7.35
CA SER A 41 9.67 -20.86 -8.52
C SER A 41 9.40 -22.37 -8.52
N ALA A 42 9.48 -23.02 -7.37
CA ALA A 42 9.18 -24.44 -7.23
C ALA A 42 7.70 -24.73 -7.54
N PHE A 43 6.78 -23.86 -7.10
CA PHE A 43 5.37 -23.95 -7.47
C PHE A 43 5.15 -23.71 -8.97
N CYS A 44 5.77 -22.69 -9.57
CA CYS A 44 5.64 -22.42 -11.00
C CYS A 44 6.12 -23.59 -11.86
N ILE A 45 7.25 -24.20 -11.50
CA ILE A 45 7.77 -25.39 -12.19
C ILE A 45 6.86 -26.60 -11.94
N GLY A 46 6.45 -26.84 -10.69
CA GLY A 46 5.59 -27.97 -10.34
C GLY A 46 4.24 -27.95 -11.07
N ILE A 47 3.57 -26.79 -11.08
CA ILE A 47 2.30 -26.59 -11.79
C ILE A 47 2.50 -26.67 -13.31
N GLY A 48 3.61 -26.14 -13.83
CA GLY A 48 3.91 -26.18 -15.26
C GLY A 48 4.18 -27.59 -15.80
N VAL A 49 4.85 -28.45 -15.00
CA VAL A 49 5.21 -29.82 -15.39
C VAL A 49 4.05 -30.80 -15.22
N VAL A 50 3.23 -30.63 -14.18
CA VAL A 50 2.08 -31.52 -13.87
C VAL A 50 0.77 -30.73 -13.91
N PRO A 51 0.28 -30.36 -15.11
CA PRO A 51 -0.98 -29.61 -15.23
C PRO A 51 -2.20 -30.44 -14.79
N ASP A 52 -2.11 -31.77 -14.88
CA ASP A 52 -3.18 -32.70 -14.51
C ASP A 52 -3.59 -32.61 -13.03
N ALA A 53 -2.66 -32.26 -12.15
CA ALA A 53 -2.95 -32.05 -10.73
C ALA A 53 -3.90 -30.86 -10.50
N LEU A 54 -3.85 -29.86 -11.39
CA LEU A 54 -4.73 -28.69 -11.37
C LEU A 54 -6.07 -29.02 -12.04
N TYR A 55 -6.05 -29.75 -13.15
CA TYR A 55 -7.26 -30.16 -13.86
C TYR A 55 -8.11 -31.15 -13.06
N ALA A 56 -7.51 -32.02 -12.25
CA ALA A 56 -8.23 -32.93 -11.36
C ALA A 56 -9.07 -32.23 -10.27
N MET A 57 -8.78 -30.95 -9.96
CA MET A 57 -9.57 -30.15 -9.01
C MET A 57 -10.78 -29.48 -9.68
N LEU A 58 -10.87 -29.51 -11.00
CA LEU A 58 -11.98 -28.92 -11.72
C LEU A 58 -13.20 -29.87 -11.71
N PRO A 59 -14.42 -29.38 -11.40
CA PRO A 59 -15.64 -30.19 -11.37
C PRO A 59 -16.19 -30.56 -12.77
N PHE A 60 -15.47 -30.24 -13.85
CA PHE A 60 -15.86 -30.52 -15.22
C PHE A 60 -14.67 -31.11 -15.99
N ASP A 61 -14.92 -32.13 -16.81
CA ASP A 61 -13.88 -32.74 -17.65
C ASP A 61 -13.44 -31.76 -18.76
N ILE A 62 -12.13 -31.51 -18.82
CA ILE A 62 -11.49 -30.73 -19.87
C ILE A 62 -10.45 -31.62 -20.54
N ASP A 63 -10.70 -31.98 -21.79
CA ASP A 63 -9.79 -32.77 -22.62
C ASP A 63 -8.84 -31.83 -23.40
N TYR A 64 -8.04 -31.05 -22.66
CA TYR A 64 -7.08 -30.11 -23.24
C TYR A 64 -5.65 -30.63 -23.04
N ALA A 65 -4.95 -30.88 -24.14
CA ALA A 65 -3.54 -31.26 -24.13
C ALA A 65 -2.64 -30.00 -24.30
N PRO A 66 -2.10 -29.41 -23.22
CA PRO A 66 -1.34 -28.16 -23.28
C PRO A 66 -0.02 -28.28 -24.05
N TYR A 67 0.60 -29.46 -24.05
CA TYR A 67 1.88 -29.73 -24.68
C TYR A 67 1.73 -30.61 -25.92
N THR A 68 1.06 -30.10 -26.96
CA THR A 68 1.07 -30.74 -28.28
C THR A 68 2.21 -30.18 -29.13
N PHE A 69 2.72 -31.02 -30.03
CA PHE A 69 3.86 -30.69 -30.90
C PHE A 69 3.64 -29.37 -31.67
N GLU A 70 2.46 -29.20 -32.25
CA GLU A 70 2.09 -27.98 -33.00
C GLU A 70 2.18 -26.70 -32.15
N HIS A 71 1.66 -26.74 -30.92
CA HIS A 71 1.68 -25.58 -30.02
C HIS A 71 3.11 -25.21 -29.61
N VAL A 72 3.95 -26.19 -29.31
CA VAL A 72 5.34 -25.96 -28.91
C VAL A 72 6.16 -25.43 -30.09
N VAL A 73 6.04 -26.04 -31.26
CA VAL A 73 6.80 -25.64 -32.45
C VAL A 73 6.42 -24.23 -32.90
N THR A 74 5.12 -23.91 -32.94
CA THR A 74 4.66 -22.56 -33.32
C THR A 74 5.14 -21.49 -32.35
N GLN A 75 5.15 -21.77 -31.04
CA GLN A 75 5.69 -20.85 -30.03
C GLN A 75 7.21 -20.66 -30.16
N LEU A 76 7.96 -21.75 -30.34
CA LEU A 76 9.42 -21.68 -30.56
C LEU A 76 9.76 -20.93 -31.85
N GLN A 77 8.98 -21.11 -32.91
CA GLN A 77 9.14 -20.39 -34.17
C GLN A 77 8.93 -18.89 -33.97
N LEU A 78 7.85 -18.48 -33.31
CA LEU A 78 7.58 -17.07 -33.00
C LEU A 78 8.68 -16.47 -32.12
N LEU A 79 9.15 -17.20 -31.10
CA LEU A 79 10.23 -16.76 -30.22
C LEU A 79 11.53 -16.55 -31.00
N THR A 80 11.86 -17.49 -31.89
CA THR A 80 13.07 -17.41 -32.73
C THR A 80 13.00 -16.22 -33.68
N PHE A 81 11.87 -16.01 -34.37
CA PHE A 81 11.70 -14.85 -35.25
C PHE A 81 11.68 -13.53 -34.49
N ALA A 82 11.09 -13.46 -33.29
CA ALA A 82 11.13 -12.27 -32.44
C ALA A 82 12.55 -11.96 -31.97
N ALA A 83 13.31 -12.98 -31.55
CA ALA A 83 14.72 -12.84 -31.17
C ALA A 83 15.58 -12.38 -32.36
N LEU A 84 15.40 -12.98 -33.54
CA LEU A 84 16.08 -12.55 -34.76
C LEU A 84 15.76 -11.11 -35.15
N ALA A 85 14.48 -10.71 -35.11
CA ALA A 85 14.05 -9.34 -35.38
C ALA A 85 14.67 -8.37 -34.38
N PHE A 86 14.74 -8.74 -33.11
CA PHE A 86 15.38 -7.93 -32.06
C PHE A 86 16.89 -7.78 -32.29
N VAL A 87 17.62 -8.86 -32.59
CA VAL A 87 19.06 -8.82 -32.90
C VAL A 87 19.33 -8.02 -34.17
N TRP A 88 18.50 -8.15 -35.19
CA TRP A 88 18.62 -7.37 -36.43
C TRP A 88 18.40 -5.88 -36.16
N LEU A 89 17.42 -5.51 -35.33
CA LEU A 89 17.16 -4.14 -34.91
C LEU A 89 18.35 -3.55 -34.11
N LEU A 90 18.95 -4.34 -33.21
CA LEU A 90 20.13 -3.95 -32.45
C LEU A 90 21.34 -3.72 -33.36
N ARG A 91 21.60 -4.63 -34.31
CA ARG A 91 22.72 -4.54 -35.26
C ARG A 91 22.52 -3.42 -36.29
N GLY A 92 21.27 -3.14 -36.67
CA GLY A 92 20.91 -2.10 -37.63
C GLY A 92 21.03 -0.67 -37.09
N GLY A 93 21.38 -0.47 -35.82
CA GLY A 93 21.60 0.87 -35.23
C GLY A 93 20.34 1.75 -35.17
N ALA A 94 19.18 1.24 -35.59
CA ALA A 94 17.90 1.94 -35.57
C ALA A 94 17.28 2.01 -34.16
N TYR A 95 17.97 1.51 -33.14
CA TYR A 95 17.47 1.53 -31.77
C TYR A 95 17.50 2.96 -31.21
N PRO A 96 16.35 3.57 -30.90
CA PRO A 96 16.31 4.91 -30.34
C PRO A 96 17.12 4.95 -29.04
N ARG A 97 18.05 5.89 -28.96
CA ARG A 97 18.86 6.12 -27.76
C ARG A 97 17.93 6.28 -26.57
N GLU A 98 18.22 5.55 -25.49
CA GLU A 98 17.49 5.63 -24.22
C GLU A 98 17.36 7.09 -23.81
N LYS A 99 16.18 7.66 -24.01
CA LYS A 99 15.86 8.96 -23.42
C LYS A 99 15.60 8.68 -21.94
N PRO A 100 16.21 9.43 -21.00
CA PRO A 100 15.89 9.30 -19.59
C PRO A 100 14.44 9.71 -19.38
N SER A 101 13.54 8.74 -19.47
CA SER A 101 12.12 8.91 -19.23
C SER A 101 11.86 8.43 -17.83
N VAL A 102 11.67 9.37 -16.90
CA VAL A 102 11.20 9.03 -15.56
C VAL A 102 9.72 8.68 -15.68
N ILE A 103 9.40 7.39 -15.60
CA ILE A 103 8.01 6.94 -15.47
C ILE A 103 7.53 7.41 -14.11
N LEU A 104 6.68 8.44 -14.09
CA LEU A 104 6.12 8.96 -12.86
C LEU A 104 5.06 7.98 -12.36
N ASP A 105 5.46 7.10 -11.44
CA ASP A 105 4.53 6.16 -10.83
C ASP A 105 3.61 6.86 -9.82
N THR A 106 2.48 6.23 -9.53
CA THR A 106 1.51 6.67 -8.50
C THR A 106 2.16 6.79 -7.12
N ASP A 107 3.27 6.07 -6.87
CA ASP A 107 4.08 6.22 -5.66
C ASP A 107 4.52 7.67 -5.41
N VAL A 108 4.76 8.49 -6.45
CA VAL A 108 5.12 9.91 -6.26
C VAL A 108 3.96 10.69 -5.64
N ILE A 109 2.73 10.38 -6.05
CA ILE A 109 1.51 11.00 -5.51
C ILE A 109 1.32 10.57 -4.06
N TYR A 110 1.54 9.28 -3.74
CA TYR A 110 1.46 8.81 -2.36
C TYR A 110 2.57 9.42 -1.48
N ARG A 111 3.82 9.31 -1.90
CA ARG A 111 5.01 9.72 -1.13
C ARG A 111 5.10 11.23 -0.93
N LYS A 112 4.66 12.05 -1.89
CA LYS A 112 4.73 13.51 -1.80
C LYS A 112 3.39 14.18 -1.55
N GLY A 113 2.30 13.65 -2.11
CA GLY A 113 0.96 14.22 -2.01
C GLY A 113 0.34 14.07 -0.63
N LEU A 114 0.39 12.87 -0.02
CA LEU A 114 -0.18 12.65 1.32
C LEU A 114 0.47 13.55 2.39
N PRO A 115 1.82 13.64 2.49
CA PRO A 115 2.46 14.50 3.49
C PRO A 115 2.25 15.98 3.22
N ALA A 116 2.13 16.39 1.95
CA ALA A 116 1.81 17.78 1.60
C ALA A 116 0.38 18.14 2.02
N LEU A 117 -0.60 17.27 1.74
CA LEU A 117 -1.98 17.44 2.16
C LEU A 117 -2.10 17.49 3.69
N ALA A 118 -1.45 16.57 4.40
CA ALA A 118 -1.45 16.52 5.86
C ALA A 118 -0.78 17.75 6.50
N ARG A 119 0.26 18.32 5.88
CA ARG A 119 0.86 19.59 6.35
C ARG A 119 -0.07 20.77 6.09
N TRP A 120 -0.71 20.82 4.92
CA TRP A 120 -1.68 21.85 4.59
C TRP A 120 -2.88 21.84 5.56
N PHE A 121 -3.47 20.67 5.82
CA PHE A 121 -4.54 20.54 6.81
C PHE A 121 -4.11 21.02 8.21
N ARG A 122 -2.92 20.62 8.67
CA ARG A 122 -2.40 21.07 9.99
C ARG A 122 -2.12 22.57 10.04
N ALA A 123 -1.67 23.18 8.95
CA ALA A 123 -1.43 24.62 8.90
C ALA A 123 -2.73 25.43 8.94
N THR A 124 -3.77 24.94 8.26
CA THR A 124 -5.08 25.61 8.18
C THR A 124 -5.89 25.44 9.48
N PHE A 125 -5.96 24.23 10.04
CA PHE A 125 -6.78 23.93 11.23
C PHE A 125 -6.03 24.05 12.56
N GLY A 126 -4.70 24.06 12.56
CA GLY A 126 -3.87 24.16 13.77
C GLY A 126 -4.06 25.46 14.58
N PRO A 127 -4.22 26.65 13.99
CA PRO A 127 -4.48 27.88 14.75
C PRO A 127 -5.82 27.84 15.49
N ALA A 128 -6.87 27.28 14.86
CA ALA A 128 -8.18 27.10 15.47
C ALA A 128 -8.12 26.09 16.62
N ASP A 129 -7.43 24.95 16.44
CA ASP A 129 -7.24 23.95 17.49
C ASP A 129 -6.48 24.52 18.71
N ARG A 130 -5.43 25.32 18.46
CA ARG A 130 -4.67 25.98 19.55
C ARG A 130 -5.51 27.02 20.31
N ALA A 131 -6.40 27.74 19.63
CA ALA A 131 -7.29 28.70 20.27
C ALA A 131 -8.38 28.00 21.11
N VAL A 132 -8.98 26.94 20.58
CA VAL A 132 -9.98 26.11 21.28
C VAL A 132 -9.38 25.43 22.50
N ARG A 133 -8.16 24.87 22.41
CA ARG A 133 -7.45 24.26 23.54
C ARG A 133 -7.18 25.25 24.68
N ARG A 134 -6.76 26.48 24.37
CA ARG A 134 -6.54 27.54 25.39
C ARG A 134 -7.84 28.01 26.02
N GLY A 135 -8.93 28.08 25.24
CA GLY A 135 -10.25 28.45 25.73
C GLY A 135 -10.90 27.39 26.61
N LEU A 136 -10.79 26.12 26.23
CA LEU A 136 -11.40 24.99 26.96
C LEU A 136 -10.65 24.65 28.24
N THR A 137 -9.32 24.60 28.23
CA THR A 137 -8.55 24.35 29.47
C THR A 137 -8.73 25.48 30.48
N GLY A 138 -8.73 26.74 30.04
CA GLY A 138 -8.99 27.89 30.89
C GLY A 138 -10.42 27.94 31.44
N SER A 139 -11.41 27.49 30.66
CA SER A 139 -12.82 27.43 31.10
C SER A 139 -13.09 26.22 32.00
N PHE A 140 -12.42 25.09 31.76
CA PHE A 140 -12.55 23.87 32.56
C PHE A 140 -12.06 24.08 33.99
N TRP A 141 -10.90 24.70 34.20
CA TRP A 141 -10.41 25.02 35.55
C TRP A 141 -11.28 26.05 36.28
N ARG A 142 -11.86 27.01 35.56
CA ARG A 142 -12.83 27.97 36.13
C ARG A 142 -14.15 27.31 36.50
N PHE A 143 -14.64 26.38 35.69
CA PHE A 143 -15.85 25.62 35.95
C PHE A 143 -15.66 24.64 37.12
N VAL A 144 -14.49 23.98 37.21
CA VAL A 144 -14.11 23.13 38.33
C VAL A 144 -13.99 23.95 39.62
N ASP A 145 -13.33 25.11 39.60
CA ASP A 145 -13.22 25.98 40.78
C ASP A 145 -14.59 26.54 41.23
N GLN A 146 -15.48 26.82 40.27
CA GLN A 146 -16.85 27.25 40.55
C GLN A 146 -17.72 26.12 41.11
N ILE A 147 -17.50 24.87 40.68
CA ILE A 147 -18.14 23.69 41.28
C ILE A 147 -17.56 23.43 42.68
N TYR A 148 -16.24 23.51 42.90
CA TYR A 148 -15.66 23.34 44.24
C TYR A 148 -16.13 24.38 45.26
N ARG A 149 -16.42 25.61 44.81
CA ARG A 149 -16.98 26.67 45.68
C ARG A 149 -18.47 26.51 45.99
N HIS A 150 -19.22 25.73 45.22
CA HIS A 150 -20.66 25.48 45.45
C HIS A 150 -20.98 24.08 45.99
N TYR A 151 -20.07 23.11 45.83
CA TYR A 151 -20.28 21.72 46.22
C TYR A 151 -19.21 21.27 47.21
N GLY A 152 -19.32 21.77 48.45
CA GLY A 152 -18.58 21.27 49.62
C GLY A 152 -18.89 19.80 49.96
N PRO A 153 -18.10 19.19 50.87
CA PRO A 153 -17.84 17.74 50.98
C PRO A 153 -18.96 16.86 51.59
N ALA A 154 -20.23 17.19 51.37
CA ALA A 154 -21.36 16.32 51.67
C ALA A 154 -22.64 16.82 50.99
N GLY A 155 -23.18 16.06 50.03
CA GLY A 155 -24.61 16.11 49.76
C GLY A 155 -25.06 16.07 48.30
N ALA A 156 -26.07 15.24 48.06
CA ALA A 156 -27.11 15.37 47.03
C ALA A 156 -26.90 14.76 45.62
N LEU A 157 -25.95 13.85 45.39
CA LEU A 157 -25.96 12.99 44.18
C LEU A 157 -26.07 11.48 44.42
N ALA A 158 -26.22 11.04 45.68
CA ALA A 158 -26.54 9.65 45.99
C ALA A 158 -28.06 9.33 45.91
N ARG A 159 -28.92 10.29 45.51
CA ARG A 159 -30.37 10.07 45.46
C ARG A 159 -30.98 10.49 44.11
N SER A 160 -31.22 9.45 43.30
CA SER A 160 -32.21 9.35 42.23
C SER A 160 -32.17 10.39 41.10
N VAL A 161 -31.08 10.43 40.32
CA VAL A 161 -31.13 11.01 38.98
C VAL A 161 -31.49 9.90 38.00
N GLY A 162 -32.67 10.00 37.37
CA GLY A 162 -33.19 8.99 36.45
C GLY A 162 -32.19 8.65 35.34
N ALA A 163 -32.07 7.36 35.03
CA ALA A 163 -31.05 6.80 34.12
C ALA A 163 -30.99 7.50 32.74
N GLY A 164 -32.12 8.03 32.25
CA GLY A 164 -32.17 8.79 31.00
C GLY A 164 -31.40 10.12 31.03
N ASN A 165 -31.37 10.81 32.18
CA ASN A 165 -30.63 12.07 32.32
C ASN A 165 -29.13 11.82 32.47
N MET A 166 -28.72 10.72 33.13
CA MET A 166 -27.31 10.30 33.17
C MET A 166 -26.78 9.93 31.78
N ALA A 167 -27.56 9.18 30.99
CA ALA A 167 -27.16 8.80 29.64
C ALA A 167 -26.98 10.03 28.74
N PHE A 168 -27.87 11.02 28.84
CA PHE A 168 -27.75 12.28 28.10
C PHE A 168 -26.44 13.02 28.44
N TRP A 169 -26.09 13.13 29.72
CA TRP A 169 -24.84 13.78 30.15
C TRP A 169 -23.59 12.98 29.74
N ILE A 170 -23.63 11.65 29.82
CA ILE A 170 -22.53 10.77 29.37
C ILE A 170 -22.33 10.93 27.85
N ILE A 171 -23.40 10.90 27.05
CA ILE A 171 -23.32 11.07 25.60
C ILE A 171 -22.78 12.47 25.25
N THR A 172 -23.21 13.50 25.97
CA THR A 172 -22.73 14.87 25.76
C THR A 172 -21.23 15.01 26.07
N VAL A 173 -20.78 14.47 27.21
CA VAL A 173 -19.36 14.48 27.58
C VAL A 173 -18.54 13.60 26.63
N LEU A 174 -19.05 12.44 26.21
CA LEU A 174 -18.41 11.55 25.25
C LEU A 174 -18.29 12.19 23.86
N ALA A 175 -19.30 12.93 23.40
CA ALA A 175 -19.28 13.66 22.14
C ALA A 175 -18.25 14.81 22.18
N ILE A 176 -18.16 15.53 23.31
CA ILE A 176 -17.12 16.53 23.53
C ILE A 176 -15.73 15.89 23.58
N TYR A 177 -15.60 14.73 24.24
CA TYR A 177 -14.34 13.99 24.28
C TYR A 177 -13.91 13.49 22.89
N LEU A 178 -14.84 12.92 22.11
CA LEU A 178 -14.57 12.43 20.75
C LEU A 178 -14.20 13.55 19.79
N THR A 179 -14.88 14.70 19.86
CA THR A 179 -14.51 15.86 19.04
C THR A 179 -13.11 16.38 19.38
N VAL A 180 -12.74 16.38 20.67
CA VAL A 180 -11.38 16.72 21.12
C VAL A 180 -10.36 15.64 20.74
N ALA A 181 -10.72 14.35 20.79
CA ALA A 181 -9.83 13.24 20.48
C ALA A 181 -9.58 13.08 18.99
N ILE A 182 -10.59 13.26 18.14
CA ILE A 182 -10.47 13.21 16.67
C ILE A 182 -9.70 14.43 16.15
N THR A 183 -9.83 15.58 16.81
CA THR A 183 -8.99 16.76 16.53
C THR A 183 -7.59 16.63 17.16
N GLY A 184 -7.44 15.76 18.17
CA GLY A 184 -6.21 15.55 18.94
C GLY A 184 -5.34 14.37 18.53
N SER A 185 -5.83 13.42 17.73
CA SER A 185 -5.07 12.24 17.31
C SER A 185 -4.23 12.52 16.06
N GLY A 186 -3.06 13.13 16.29
CA GLY A 186 -1.87 12.52 15.70
C GLY A 186 -1.77 11.13 16.32
N ILE A 187 -2.18 10.11 15.57
CA ILE A 187 -2.13 8.68 15.93
C ILE A 187 -0.79 8.43 16.64
N PRO A 188 -0.76 8.13 17.96
CA PRO A 188 0.43 7.56 18.54
C PRO A 188 0.57 6.17 17.90
N SER A 189 1.55 6.04 17.02
CA SER A 189 2.00 4.77 16.48
C SER A 189 2.45 3.88 17.64
N VAL A 190 1.50 3.14 18.23
CA VAL A 190 1.77 1.99 19.09
C VAL A 190 1.99 0.79 18.18
N VAL A 191 3.13 0.79 17.48
CA VAL A 191 3.79 -0.44 17.00
C VAL A 191 5.30 -0.14 17.07
N GLY A 192 5.91 -0.59 18.16
CA GLY A 192 7.32 -0.37 18.45
C GLY A 192 7.62 -0.91 19.85
N GLY A 193 7.63 -2.24 19.96
CA GLY A 193 7.94 -2.92 21.21
C GLY A 193 7.83 -4.43 21.05
N HIS A 194 9.00 -5.05 20.85
CA HIS A 194 9.32 -6.48 20.67
C HIS A 194 9.32 -7.00 19.24
#